data_AF-A0A8H7G7U0-F1
#
_entry.id   AF-A0A8H7G7U0-F1
#
_cell.length_a   1.000
_cell.length_b   1.000
_cell.length_c   1.000
_cell.angle_alpha   90.00
_cell.angle_beta   90.00
_cell.angle_gamma   90.00
#
_symmetry.space_group_name_H-M   'P 1'
#
loop_
_entity.id
_entity.type
_entity.pdbx_description
1 polymer ?
#
loop_
_entity_poly.entity_id
_entity_poly.type
_entity_poly.pdbx_seq_one_letter_code
_entity_poly.pdbx_strand_id
1 'polypeptide(L)'
;MAETLSILTSSPLYHALAPLSKLSAHVHSVLLDAKPTLGLLTAAETLESLQILAAKVERSWIDGSMAEVQENDVDSSSRELITAIWTVLKTLLFSSIMTANSILSETVYVPPSSYPTAPPPSTISSSTPQSLSLQSLSILFHLAFVITQFGGVTTTATSGTEFPELKKTFYVALDVLSDSGHGNKLANNFVQTLCADESTKGQSTLQQAKKAFALACIEQLVPILDQDILPTVFETCFPHLNDPSHRETYESAHSVVLAMFAAHAQRRNIPNGDGAEDWPFMTRSTPFYAKCLIENSAPGRLTTPQLRLAYSSLVSSASSGGRHSDRAQQDAQIVSRYCIDLLKDAITISKSQDASNNQAQAHRLRLAMISTLASLSRETLEHSLQVIREDIISMDSSSTQRNELIEAIFSEIMERVGDEEKQLVMRWWNELAVPSLTANSDRGAGSETAASDIASRL
;
A
#
# COMPACT_ATOMS: atom_id res chain seq x y z
N MET A 1 -1.65 23.33 -32.71
CA MET A 1 -2.14 22.77 -31.42
C MET A 1 -3.19 23.67 -30.80
N ALA A 2 -2.89 24.95 -30.49
CA ALA A 2 -3.88 25.86 -29.89
C ALA A 2 -5.18 26.02 -30.70
N GLU A 3 -5.07 26.23 -32.01
CA GLU A 3 -6.23 26.31 -32.90
C GLU A 3 -7.04 25.01 -32.93
N THR A 4 -6.39 23.86 -33.08
CA THR A 4 -7.05 22.54 -33.06
C THR A 4 -7.77 22.27 -31.74
N LEU A 5 -7.15 22.63 -30.61
CA LEU A 5 -7.75 22.47 -29.30
C LEU A 5 -8.95 23.39 -29.12
N SER A 6 -8.86 24.64 -29.57
CA SER A 6 -9.98 25.58 -29.57
C SER A 6 -11.16 25.08 -30.42
N ILE A 7 -10.88 24.53 -31.62
CA ILE A 7 -11.90 23.92 -32.48
C ILE A 7 -12.53 22.70 -31.78
N LEU A 8 -11.71 21.86 -31.12
CA LEU A 8 -12.21 20.70 -30.39
C LEU A 8 -13.11 21.11 -29.23
N THR A 9 -12.66 22.02 -28.37
CA THR A 9 -13.39 22.41 -27.14
C THR A 9 -14.63 23.25 -27.43
N SER A 10 -14.69 23.93 -28.58
CA SER A 10 -15.88 24.64 -29.06
C SER A 10 -16.88 23.75 -29.80
N SER A 11 -16.51 22.50 -30.11
CA SER A 11 -17.40 21.56 -30.80
C SER A 11 -18.60 21.19 -29.92
N PRO A 12 -19.84 21.20 -30.46
CA PRO A 12 -21.02 20.70 -29.74
C PRO A 12 -20.86 19.26 -29.24
N LEU A 13 -20.09 18.44 -29.96
CA LEU A 13 -19.79 17.06 -29.55
C LEU A 13 -18.95 17.01 -28.29
N TYR A 14 -18.00 17.94 -28.12
CA TYR A 14 -17.17 18.01 -26.91
C TYR A 14 -18.02 18.36 -25.68
N HIS A 15 -18.93 19.34 -25.82
CA HIS A 15 -19.90 19.67 -24.77
C HIS A 15 -20.87 18.52 -24.47
N ALA A 16 -21.12 17.64 -25.45
CA ALA A 16 -21.95 16.45 -25.27
C ALA A 16 -21.19 15.23 -24.73
N LEU A 17 -19.86 15.29 -24.50
CA LEU A 17 -19.10 14.11 -24.05
C LEU A 17 -19.62 13.53 -22.74
N ALA A 18 -19.84 14.36 -21.72
CA ALA A 18 -20.36 13.88 -20.44
C ALA A 18 -21.72 13.14 -20.57
N PRO A 19 -22.77 13.71 -21.20
CA PRO A 19 -24.02 12.98 -21.40
C PRO A 19 -23.89 11.78 -22.34
N LEU A 20 -23.02 11.82 -23.35
CA LEU A 20 -22.77 10.68 -24.24
C LEU A 20 -22.08 9.52 -23.50
N SER A 21 -21.09 9.80 -22.66
CA SER A 21 -20.44 8.79 -21.83
C SER A 21 -21.41 8.20 -20.81
N LYS A 22 -22.33 9.02 -20.25
CA LYS A 22 -23.39 8.53 -19.36
C LYS A 22 -24.38 7.63 -20.11
N LEU A 23 -24.75 8.00 -21.33
CA LEU A 23 -25.59 7.16 -22.19
C LEU A 23 -24.89 5.84 -22.52
N SER A 24 -23.61 5.89 -22.91
CA SER A 24 -22.79 4.70 -23.18
C SER A 24 -22.73 3.77 -21.97
N ALA A 25 -22.43 4.30 -20.78
CA ALA A 25 -22.44 3.55 -19.52
C ALA A 25 -23.79 2.84 -19.30
N HIS A 26 -24.91 3.57 -19.45
CA HIS A 26 -26.25 3.00 -19.28
C HIS A 26 -26.57 1.93 -20.33
N VAL A 27 -26.18 2.13 -21.59
CA VAL A 27 -26.36 1.15 -22.67
C VAL A 27 -25.60 -0.13 -22.35
N HIS A 28 -24.36 -0.05 -21.87
CA HIS A 28 -23.61 -1.24 -21.47
C HIS A 28 -24.23 -1.95 -20.27
N SER A 29 -24.70 -1.21 -19.26
CA SER A 29 -25.40 -1.81 -18.12
C SER A 29 -26.64 -2.59 -18.55
N VAL A 30 -27.51 -1.98 -19.35
CA VAL A 30 -28.71 -2.64 -19.88
C VAL A 30 -28.37 -3.83 -20.79
N LEU A 31 -27.32 -3.73 -21.62
CA LEU A 31 -26.90 -4.82 -22.49
C LEU A 31 -26.31 -6.00 -21.71
N LEU A 32 -25.52 -5.74 -20.67
CA LEU A 32 -24.94 -6.78 -19.82
C LEU A 32 -26.02 -7.53 -19.03
N ASP A 33 -27.06 -6.82 -18.58
CA ASP A 33 -28.21 -7.43 -17.92
C ASP A 33 -29.11 -8.21 -18.90
N ALA A 34 -29.56 -7.57 -20.00
CA ALA A 34 -30.55 -8.16 -20.89
C ALA A 34 -29.97 -9.17 -21.90
N LYS A 35 -28.73 -8.99 -22.35
CA LYS A 35 -28.06 -9.83 -23.37
C LYS A 35 -26.57 -10.02 -23.05
N PRO A 36 -26.23 -10.77 -21.98
CA PRO A 36 -24.87 -10.78 -21.42
C PRO A 36 -23.76 -11.10 -22.42
N THR A 37 -23.94 -12.07 -23.33
CA THR A 37 -22.92 -12.40 -24.34
C THR A 37 -22.64 -11.23 -25.30
N LEU A 38 -23.68 -10.52 -25.75
CA LEU A 38 -23.53 -9.32 -26.59
C LEU A 38 -23.00 -8.14 -25.77
N GLY A 39 -23.47 -7.99 -24.53
CA GLY A 39 -22.99 -6.99 -23.59
C GLY A 39 -21.50 -7.10 -23.33
N LEU A 40 -20.98 -8.30 -23.07
CA LEU A 40 -19.56 -8.56 -22.86
C LEU A 40 -18.71 -8.22 -24.10
N LEU A 41 -19.17 -8.59 -25.29
CA LEU A 41 -18.47 -8.27 -26.54
C LEU A 41 -18.39 -6.76 -26.78
N THR A 42 -19.53 -6.07 -26.71
CA THR A 42 -19.59 -4.62 -26.92
C THR A 42 -18.83 -3.84 -25.83
N ALA A 43 -18.84 -4.33 -24.59
CA ALA A 43 -18.03 -3.79 -23.51
C ALA A 43 -16.52 -3.94 -23.80
N ALA A 44 -16.09 -5.11 -24.28
CA ALA A 44 -14.69 -5.35 -24.66
C ALA A 44 -14.24 -4.40 -25.78
N GLU A 45 -15.02 -4.26 -26.85
CA GLU A 45 -14.71 -3.36 -27.97
C GLU A 45 -14.62 -1.88 -27.51
N THR A 46 -15.50 -1.49 -26.58
CA THR A 46 -15.52 -0.13 -26.04
C THR A 46 -14.31 0.15 -25.15
N LEU A 47 -13.98 -0.77 -24.24
CA LEU A 47 -12.80 -0.64 -23.38
C LEU A 47 -11.51 -0.70 -24.20
N GLU A 48 -11.41 -1.56 -25.20
CA GLU A 48 -10.26 -1.61 -26.12
C GLU A 48 -10.08 -0.27 -26.84
N SER A 49 -11.18 0.32 -27.33
CA SER A 49 -11.15 1.64 -27.97
C SER A 49 -10.65 2.75 -27.02
N LEU A 50 -11.12 2.74 -25.76
CA LEU A 50 -10.67 3.67 -24.72
C LEU A 50 -9.21 3.45 -24.34
N GLN A 51 -8.76 2.19 -24.27
CA GLN A 51 -7.38 1.82 -23.99
C GLN A 51 -6.43 2.30 -25.09
N ILE A 52 -6.79 2.07 -26.36
CA ILE A 52 -6.04 2.56 -27.52
C ILE A 52 -5.93 4.09 -27.49
N LEU A 53 -7.04 4.77 -27.15
CA LEU A 53 -7.05 6.23 -27.03
C LEU A 53 -6.14 6.71 -25.89
N ALA A 54 -6.24 6.12 -24.71
CA ALA A 54 -5.41 6.44 -23.55
C ALA A 54 -3.92 6.23 -23.84
N ALA A 55 -3.55 5.10 -24.45
CA ALA A 55 -2.17 4.80 -24.84
C ALA A 55 -1.64 5.77 -25.91
N LYS A 56 -2.48 6.23 -26.85
CA LYS A 56 -2.10 7.27 -27.83
C LYS A 56 -1.87 8.61 -27.17
N VAL A 57 -2.71 8.97 -26.19
CA VAL A 57 -2.55 10.21 -25.41
C VAL A 57 -1.27 10.16 -24.59
N GLU A 58 -0.98 9.06 -23.91
CA GLU A 58 0.28 8.87 -23.18
C GLU A 58 1.49 9.00 -24.10
N ARG A 59 1.51 8.28 -25.24
CA ARG A 59 2.62 8.41 -26.21
C ARG A 59 2.79 9.84 -26.70
N SER A 60 1.69 10.51 -27.04
CA SER A 60 1.73 11.91 -27.48
C SER A 60 2.18 12.86 -26.37
N TRP A 61 1.92 12.51 -25.11
CA TRP A 61 2.38 13.24 -23.94
C TRP A 61 3.88 13.05 -23.69
N ILE A 62 4.41 11.85 -23.90
CA ILE A 62 5.85 11.55 -23.85
C ILE A 62 6.59 12.28 -24.97
N ASP A 63 6.06 12.20 -26.19
CA ASP A 63 6.67 12.83 -27.37
C ASP A 63 6.56 14.36 -27.32
N GLY A 64 5.54 14.87 -26.63
CA GLY A 64 5.35 16.28 -26.36
C GLY A 64 6.26 16.74 -25.21
N SER A 65 7.04 17.79 -25.42
CA SER A 65 7.91 18.37 -24.37
C SER A 65 7.17 18.87 -23.11
N MET A 66 5.83 18.74 -23.04
CA MET A 66 5.00 19.17 -21.91
C MET A 66 5.18 18.32 -20.65
N ALA A 67 5.64 17.07 -20.77
CA ALA A 67 5.85 16.20 -19.60
C ALA A 67 6.94 16.73 -18.63
N GLU A 68 7.85 17.55 -19.14
CA GLU A 68 9.00 18.08 -18.39
C GLU A 68 8.81 19.53 -17.92
N VAL A 69 7.73 20.21 -18.35
CA VAL A 69 7.51 21.63 -18.04
C VAL A 69 6.99 21.76 -16.61
N GLN A 70 7.73 22.48 -15.76
CA GLN A 70 7.28 22.87 -14.43
C GLN A 70 6.34 24.07 -14.52
N GLU A 71 5.38 24.18 -13.60
CA GLU A 71 4.38 25.25 -13.59
C GLU A 71 5.02 26.67 -13.52
N ASN A 72 6.20 26.77 -12.90
CA ASN A 72 6.97 28.02 -12.80
C ASN A 72 7.59 28.47 -14.13
N ASP A 73 7.78 27.54 -15.07
CA ASP A 73 8.38 27.80 -16.38
C ASP A 73 7.31 28.13 -17.44
N VAL A 74 6.03 28.12 -17.05
CA VAL A 74 4.89 28.40 -17.93
C VAL A 74 4.69 29.91 -18.06
N ASP A 75 4.96 30.44 -19.25
CA ASP A 75 4.61 31.81 -19.59
C ASP A 75 3.10 32.07 -19.43
N SER A 76 2.77 33.27 -18.98
CA SER A 76 1.41 33.73 -18.71
C SER A 76 0.45 33.51 -19.90
N SER A 77 0.92 33.70 -21.14
CA SER A 77 0.11 33.48 -22.34
C SER A 77 -0.17 32.01 -22.65
N SER A 78 0.61 31.08 -22.10
CA SER A 78 0.45 29.63 -22.32
C SER A 78 -0.50 28.97 -21.31
N ARG A 79 -0.87 29.66 -20.23
CA ARG A 79 -1.71 29.13 -19.14
C ARG A 79 -3.11 28.74 -19.60
N GLU A 80 -3.73 29.54 -20.46
CA GLU A 80 -5.05 29.23 -21.03
C GLU A 80 -5.00 27.94 -21.87
N LEU A 81 -3.95 27.79 -22.69
CA LEU A 81 -3.75 26.60 -23.50
C LEU A 81 -3.55 25.35 -22.64
N ILE A 82 -2.70 25.43 -21.62
CA ILE A 82 -2.44 24.32 -20.68
C ILE A 82 -3.72 23.95 -19.92
N THR A 83 -4.51 24.93 -19.51
CA THR A 83 -5.80 24.71 -18.85
C THR A 83 -6.77 23.96 -19.76
N ALA A 84 -6.84 24.33 -21.04
CA ALA A 84 -7.67 23.64 -22.02
C ALA A 84 -7.18 22.20 -22.27
N ILE A 85 -5.86 21.97 -22.33
CA ILE A 85 -5.28 20.62 -22.47
C ILE A 85 -5.66 19.75 -21.27
N TRP A 86 -5.47 20.26 -20.04
CA TRP A 86 -5.87 19.56 -18.83
C TRP A 86 -7.38 19.29 -18.77
N THR A 87 -8.20 20.21 -19.26
CA THR A 87 -9.66 20.01 -19.33
C THR A 87 -10.02 18.84 -20.24
N VAL A 88 -9.35 18.72 -21.40
CA VAL A 88 -9.53 17.58 -22.32
C VAL A 88 -9.06 16.28 -21.69
N LEU A 89 -7.89 16.26 -21.04
CA LEU A 89 -7.35 15.08 -20.36
C LEU A 89 -8.26 14.60 -19.21
N LYS A 90 -8.75 15.53 -18.38
CA LYS A 90 -9.71 15.23 -17.31
C LYS A 90 -11.03 14.69 -17.87
N THR A 91 -11.51 15.28 -18.96
CA THR A 91 -12.73 14.79 -19.63
C THR A 91 -12.56 13.36 -20.14
N LEU A 92 -11.41 13.04 -20.73
CA LEU A 92 -11.08 11.66 -21.12
C LEU A 92 -11.05 10.72 -19.91
N LEU A 93 -10.36 11.09 -18.84
CA LEU A 93 -10.28 10.30 -17.60
C LEU A 93 -11.68 10.02 -17.02
N PHE A 94 -12.50 11.05 -16.86
CA PHE A 94 -13.84 10.91 -16.27
C PHE A 94 -14.78 10.09 -17.15
N SER A 95 -14.70 10.26 -18.48
CA SER A 95 -15.47 9.48 -19.44
C SER A 95 -15.08 8.00 -19.36
N SER A 96 -13.78 7.70 -19.35
CA SER A 96 -13.26 6.35 -19.23
C SER A 96 -13.67 5.68 -17.92
N ILE A 97 -13.53 6.39 -16.79
CA ILE A 97 -13.95 5.89 -15.46
C ILE A 97 -15.44 5.61 -15.45
N MET A 98 -16.28 6.52 -15.93
CA MET A 98 -17.73 6.34 -15.91
C MET A 98 -18.16 5.12 -16.73
N THR A 99 -17.61 4.93 -17.92
CA THR A 99 -17.90 3.77 -18.77
C THR A 99 -17.35 2.48 -18.15
N ALA A 100 -16.08 2.46 -17.71
CA ALA A 100 -15.45 1.29 -17.10
C ALA A 100 -16.13 0.87 -15.80
N ASN A 101 -16.46 1.81 -14.91
CA ASN A 101 -17.18 1.55 -13.68
C ASN A 101 -18.53 0.88 -13.94
N SER A 102 -19.28 1.40 -14.91
CA SER A 102 -20.60 0.84 -15.26
C SER A 102 -20.49 -0.55 -15.86
N ILE A 103 -19.49 -0.79 -16.72
CA ILE A 103 -19.23 -2.13 -17.28
C ILE A 103 -18.86 -3.08 -16.14
N LEU A 104 -17.85 -2.75 -15.34
CA LEU A 104 -17.34 -3.63 -14.29
C LEU A 104 -18.40 -3.95 -13.23
N SER A 105 -19.17 -2.95 -12.80
CA SER A 105 -20.25 -3.11 -11.81
C SER A 105 -21.33 -4.10 -12.25
N GLU A 106 -21.50 -4.31 -13.56
CA GLU A 106 -22.52 -5.20 -14.11
C GLU A 106 -21.93 -6.56 -14.50
N THR A 107 -20.66 -6.59 -14.92
CA THR A 107 -19.98 -7.82 -15.30
C THR A 107 -19.87 -8.84 -14.16
N VAL A 108 -19.84 -8.38 -12.90
CA VAL A 108 -19.84 -9.27 -11.72
C VAL A 108 -21.12 -10.09 -11.58
N TYR A 109 -22.22 -9.64 -12.19
CA TYR A 109 -23.51 -10.34 -12.16
C TYR A 109 -23.72 -11.24 -13.38
N VAL A 110 -22.81 -11.21 -14.37
CA VAL A 110 -22.93 -12.03 -15.57
C VAL A 110 -22.61 -13.50 -15.24
N PRO A 111 -23.52 -14.45 -15.50
CA PRO A 111 -23.29 -15.84 -15.14
C PRO A 111 -22.19 -16.47 -16.03
N PRO A 112 -21.35 -17.36 -15.50
CA PRO A 112 -20.26 -17.98 -16.26
C PRO A 112 -20.68 -18.75 -17.52
N SER A 113 -21.93 -19.22 -17.58
CA SER A 113 -22.50 -19.85 -18.77
C SER A 113 -22.64 -18.90 -19.97
N SER A 114 -22.58 -17.58 -19.74
CA SER A 114 -22.65 -16.56 -20.79
C SER A 114 -21.29 -16.25 -21.43
N TYR A 115 -20.20 -16.79 -20.86
CA TYR A 115 -18.86 -16.54 -21.36
C TYR A 115 -18.63 -17.31 -22.67
N PRO A 116 -17.99 -16.68 -23.68
CA PRO A 116 -17.64 -17.38 -24.91
C PRO A 116 -16.73 -18.57 -24.61
N THR A 117 -17.18 -19.79 -24.94
CA THR A 117 -16.50 -21.06 -24.59
C THR A 117 -15.30 -21.39 -25.49
N ALA A 118 -15.14 -20.67 -26.60
CA ALA A 118 -13.97 -20.77 -27.48
C ALA A 118 -13.74 -19.42 -28.19
N PRO A 119 -12.52 -18.86 -28.18
CA PRO A 119 -12.19 -17.76 -29.07
C PRO A 119 -12.23 -18.27 -30.53
N PRO A 120 -12.92 -17.60 -31.46
CA PRO A 120 -12.77 -17.91 -32.88
C PRO A 120 -11.29 -17.71 -33.30
N PRO A 121 -10.77 -18.50 -34.26
CA PRO A 121 -9.34 -18.62 -34.54
C PRO A 121 -8.67 -17.36 -35.12
N SER A 122 -9.36 -16.22 -35.22
CA SER A 122 -8.84 -15.09 -36.00
C SER A 122 -8.99 -13.69 -35.42
N THR A 123 -9.70 -13.40 -34.33
CA THR A 123 -9.62 -12.08 -33.64
C THR A 123 -10.56 -11.99 -32.45
N ILE A 124 -10.18 -11.15 -31.49
CA ILE A 124 -10.88 -10.73 -30.25
C ILE A 124 -10.54 -11.61 -29.04
N SER A 125 -9.74 -10.99 -28.17
CA SER A 125 -9.44 -11.38 -26.79
C SER A 125 -10.69 -11.92 -26.09
N SER A 126 -10.57 -13.01 -25.33
CA SER A 126 -11.67 -13.59 -24.56
C SER A 126 -12.41 -12.51 -23.76
N SER A 127 -13.70 -12.30 -24.03
CA SER A 127 -14.55 -11.29 -23.35
C SER A 127 -15.03 -11.81 -21.99
N THR A 128 -14.10 -12.00 -21.06
CA THR A 128 -14.38 -12.41 -19.67
C THR A 128 -14.35 -11.19 -18.75
N PRO A 129 -15.02 -11.22 -17.58
CA PRO A 129 -14.93 -10.12 -16.61
C PRO A 129 -13.48 -9.77 -16.25
N GLN A 130 -12.60 -10.77 -16.12
CA GLN A 130 -11.18 -10.55 -15.82
C GLN A 130 -10.46 -9.80 -16.95
N SER A 131 -10.77 -10.07 -18.22
CA SER A 131 -10.14 -9.35 -19.33
C SER A 131 -10.66 -7.90 -19.44
N LEU A 132 -11.92 -7.64 -19.11
CA LEU A 132 -12.49 -6.29 -19.02
C LEU A 132 -11.87 -5.51 -17.85
N SER A 133 -11.61 -6.17 -16.72
CA SER A 133 -10.85 -5.60 -15.60
C SER A 133 -9.43 -5.22 -16.03
N LEU A 134 -8.68 -6.11 -16.69
CA LEU A 134 -7.33 -5.81 -17.19
C LEU A 134 -7.32 -4.62 -18.16
N GLN A 135 -8.29 -4.53 -19.07
CA GLN A 135 -8.43 -3.37 -19.96
C GLN A 135 -8.70 -2.09 -19.17
N SER A 136 -9.57 -2.14 -18.16
CA SER A 136 -9.87 -1.00 -17.29
C SER A 136 -8.62 -0.54 -16.52
N LEU A 137 -7.88 -1.46 -15.92
CA LEU A 137 -6.62 -1.17 -15.23
C LEU A 137 -5.57 -0.61 -16.19
N SER A 138 -5.49 -1.12 -17.42
CA SER A 138 -4.58 -0.59 -18.44
C SER A 138 -4.95 0.81 -18.90
N ILE A 139 -6.25 1.13 -19.05
CA ILE A 139 -6.70 2.51 -19.32
C ILE A 139 -6.22 3.44 -18.20
N LEU A 140 -6.44 3.05 -16.94
CA LEU A 140 -6.03 3.85 -15.80
C LEU A 140 -4.51 3.98 -15.71
N PHE A 141 -3.75 2.93 -16.02
CA PHE A 141 -2.29 2.96 -16.08
C PHE A 141 -1.77 3.98 -17.12
N HIS A 142 -2.34 3.97 -18.34
CA HIS A 142 -2.00 4.94 -19.37
C HIS A 142 -2.37 6.39 -18.98
N LEU A 143 -3.38 6.56 -18.13
CA LEU A 143 -3.84 7.86 -17.61
C LEU A 143 -3.28 8.19 -16.21
N ALA A 144 -2.31 7.42 -15.69
CA ALA A 144 -1.79 7.58 -14.33
C ALA A 144 -1.28 9.00 -14.06
N PHE A 145 -0.66 9.64 -15.05
CA PHE A 145 -0.17 11.03 -14.95
C PHE A 145 -1.27 12.09 -14.81
N VAL A 146 -2.49 11.77 -15.26
CA VAL A 146 -3.68 12.61 -15.00
C VAL A 146 -4.25 12.29 -13.63
N ILE A 147 -4.22 11.02 -13.24
CA ILE A 147 -4.73 10.53 -11.95
C ILE A 147 -3.95 11.13 -10.77
N THR A 148 -2.63 11.30 -10.87
CA THR A 148 -1.82 11.92 -9.80
C THR A 148 -2.24 13.35 -9.47
N GLN A 149 -2.86 14.08 -10.40
CA GLN A 149 -3.44 15.42 -10.13
C GLN A 149 -4.61 15.39 -9.16
N PHE A 150 -5.19 14.21 -8.93
CA PHE A 150 -6.26 13.95 -7.95
C PHE A 150 -5.74 13.21 -6.71
N GLY A 151 -4.41 13.15 -6.54
CA GLY A 151 -3.75 12.46 -5.43
C GLY A 151 -3.49 10.97 -5.67
N GLY A 152 -3.72 10.43 -6.87
CA GLY A 152 -3.50 9.00 -7.10
C GLY A 152 -4.72 8.14 -6.77
N VAL A 153 -4.54 6.81 -6.76
CA VAL A 153 -5.62 5.84 -6.52
C VAL A 153 -5.76 5.41 -5.06
N THR A 154 -4.70 5.59 -4.25
CA THR A 154 -4.64 5.11 -2.85
C THR A 154 -4.80 6.22 -1.81
N THR A 155 -4.77 7.50 -2.20
CA THR A 155 -4.81 8.59 -1.20
C THR A 155 -6.19 8.74 -0.57
N THR A 156 -6.22 8.72 0.75
CA THR A 156 -7.32 9.23 1.57
C THR A 156 -7.15 10.74 1.68
N ALA A 157 -7.56 11.46 0.62
CA ALA A 157 -7.31 12.89 0.47
C ALA A 157 -7.65 13.70 1.74
N THR A 158 -6.64 14.29 2.36
CA THR A 158 -6.80 15.38 3.35
C THR A 158 -7.11 16.72 2.67
N SER A 159 -6.96 16.80 1.34
CA SER A 159 -7.08 18.01 0.51
C SER A 159 -8.46 18.25 -0.12
N GLY A 160 -9.50 17.52 0.29
CA GLY A 160 -10.89 17.83 -0.09
C GLY A 160 -11.30 17.51 -1.55
N THR A 161 -10.40 16.97 -2.37
CA THR A 161 -10.68 16.50 -3.73
C THR A 161 -10.63 14.98 -3.81
N GLU A 162 -11.38 14.30 -2.95
CA GLU A 162 -11.53 12.85 -3.09
C GLU A 162 -12.30 12.55 -4.38
N PHE A 163 -11.77 11.62 -5.20
CA PHE A 163 -12.44 11.13 -6.40
C PHE A 163 -12.95 9.70 -6.17
N PRO A 164 -14.13 9.54 -5.54
CA PRO A 164 -14.61 8.23 -5.08
C PRO A 164 -14.90 7.27 -6.24
N GLU A 165 -15.33 7.77 -7.40
CA GLU A 165 -15.60 6.94 -8.57
C GLU A 165 -14.32 6.32 -9.15
N LEU A 166 -13.18 7.04 -9.10
CA LEU A 166 -11.89 6.48 -9.49
C LEU A 166 -11.51 5.32 -8.57
N LYS A 167 -11.58 5.52 -7.25
CA LYS A 167 -11.27 4.47 -6.26
C LYS A 167 -12.18 3.26 -6.44
N LYS A 168 -13.49 3.50 -6.57
CA LYS A 168 -14.47 2.43 -6.82
C LYS A 168 -14.09 1.63 -8.06
N THR A 169 -13.83 2.31 -9.17
CA THR A 169 -13.47 1.64 -10.44
C THR A 169 -12.18 0.85 -10.30
N PHE A 170 -11.16 1.43 -9.66
CA PHE A 170 -9.87 0.80 -9.40
C PHE A 170 -10.00 -0.48 -8.55
N TYR A 171 -10.65 -0.39 -7.39
CA TYR A 171 -10.80 -1.54 -6.50
C TYR A 171 -11.74 -2.61 -7.07
N VAL A 172 -12.86 -2.22 -7.71
CA VAL A 172 -13.73 -3.20 -8.39
C VAL A 172 -12.98 -3.92 -9.51
N ALA A 173 -12.13 -3.23 -10.27
CA ALA A 173 -11.31 -3.89 -11.28
C ALA A 173 -10.37 -4.92 -10.63
N LEU A 174 -9.65 -4.55 -9.57
CA LEU A 174 -8.76 -5.47 -8.85
C LEU A 174 -9.51 -6.66 -8.24
N ASP A 175 -10.67 -6.42 -7.64
CA ASP A 175 -11.53 -7.46 -7.07
C ASP A 175 -11.96 -8.47 -8.15
N VAL A 176 -12.45 -7.97 -9.30
CA VAL A 176 -12.82 -8.81 -10.45
C VAL A 176 -11.63 -9.60 -10.99
N LEU A 177 -10.45 -8.99 -11.04
CA LEU A 177 -9.21 -9.66 -11.46
C LEU A 177 -8.81 -10.76 -10.48
N SER A 178 -9.07 -10.55 -9.19
CA SER A 178 -8.69 -11.45 -8.11
C SER A 178 -9.57 -12.70 -7.96
N ASP A 179 -10.69 -12.76 -8.67
CA ASP A 179 -11.67 -13.84 -8.53
C ASP A 179 -11.13 -15.22 -8.97
N SER A 180 -11.56 -16.23 -8.21
CA SER A 180 -10.88 -17.50 -7.87
C SER A 180 -10.80 -18.59 -8.95
N GLY A 181 -11.17 -18.32 -10.20
CA GLY A 181 -11.10 -19.32 -11.28
C GLY A 181 -9.78 -19.37 -12.04
N HIS A 182 -9.36 -18.22 -12.58
CA HIS A 182 -8.14 -18.03 -13.38
C HIS A 182 -7.41 -16.73 -13.00
N GLY A 183 -7.89 -16.04 -11.96
CA GLY A 183 -7.42 -14.72 -11.55
C GLY A 183 -5.93 -14.69 -11.24
N ASN A 184 -5.40 -15.72 -10.58
CA ASN A 184 -3.98 -15.79 -10.23
C ASN A 184 -3.05 -15.72 -11.47
N LYS A 185 -3.27 -16.53 -12.51
CA LYS A 185 -2.44 -16.49 -13.73
C LYS A 185 -2.50 -15.14 -14.45
N LEU A 186 -3.70 -14.54 -14.52
CA LEU A 186 -3.89 -13.25 -15.16
C LEU A 186 -3.26 -12.11 -14.34
N ALA A 187 -3.44 -12.13 -13.02
CA ALA A 187 -2.81 -11.20 -12.10
C ALA A 187 -1.28 -11.31 -12.15
N ASN A 188 -0.74 -12.53 -12.20
CA ASN A 188 0.67 -12.79 -12.37
C ASN A 188 1.25 -12.19 -13.65
N ASN A 189 0.61 -12.46 -14.79
CA ASN A 189 1.03 -11.88 -16.08
C ASN A 189 0.93 -10.34 -16.07
N PHE A 190 -0.12 -9.81 -15.45
CA PHE A 190 -0.32 -8.37 -15.32
C PHE A 190 0.78 -7.74 -14.46
N VAL A 191 1.07 -8.29 -13.28
CA VAL A 191 2.14 -7.83 -12.38
C VAL A 191 3.51 -7.95 -13.06
N GLN A 192 3.80 -9.05 -13.75
CA GLN A 192 5.04 -9.18 -14.53
C GLN A 192 5.17 -8.08 -15.59
N THR A 193 4.07 -7.73 -16.26
CA THR A 193 4.05 -6.63 -17.25
C THR A 193 4.34 -5.29 -16.58
N LEU A 194 3.72 -5.03 -15.42
CA LEU A 194 3.97 -3.81 -14.64
C LEU A 194 5.45 -3.72 -14.19
N CYS A 195 6.02 -4.81 -13.68
CA CYS A 195 7.42 -4.86 -13.26
C CYS A 195 8.40 -4.72 -14.44
N ALA A 196 8.02 -5.15 -15.65
CA ALA A 196 8.88 -5.04 -16.83
C ALA A 196 8.98 -3.61 -17.39
N ASP A 197 7.89 -2.83 -17.32
CA ASP A 197 7.85 -1.43 -17.82
C ASP A 197 8.84 -0.51 -17.06
N GLU A 198 9.21 -0.90 -15.84
CA GLU A 198 10.16 -0.23 -14.95
C GLU A 198 11.61 -0.19 -15.46
N SER A 199 11.96 -1.04 -16.42
CA SER A 199 13.32 -1.09 -16.98
C SER A 199 13.65 0.12 -17.88
N THR A 200 12.66 0.96 -18.20
CA THR A 200 12.87 2.18 -18.98
C THR A 200 13.48 3.27 -18.11
N LYS A 201 14.80 3.44 -18.24
CA LYS A 201 15.61 4.41 -17.47
C LYS A 201 15.21 5.86 -17.78
N GLY A 202 14.23 6.37 -17.05
CA GLY A 202 13.91 7.80 -17.01
C GLY A 202 13.33 8.18 -15.65
N GLN A 203 13.60 9.40 -15.21
CA GLN A 203 13.03 9.98 -13.99
C GLN A 203 11.85 10.92 -14.31
N SER A 204 11.14 10.67 -15.42
CA SER A 204 10.03 11.56 -15.80
C SER A 204 8.89 11.49 -14.77
N THR A 205 8.20 12.61 -14.60
CA THR A 205 6.99 12.71 -13.76
C THR A 205 5.93 11.69 -14.18
N LEU A 206 5.83 11.41 -15.48
CA LEU A 206 4.99 10.37 -16.06
C LEU A 206 5.36 8.97 -15.54
N GLN A 207 6.65 8.60 -15.60
CA GLN A 207 7.11 7.29 -15.12
C GLN A 207 6.87 7.13 -13.62
N GLN A 208 7.08 8.18 -12.83
CA GLN A 208 6.76 8.16 -11.40
C GLN A 208 5.27 7.93 -11.15
N ALA A 209 4.39 8.59 -11.91
CA ALA A 209 2.95 8.40 -11.81
C ALA A 209 2.53 6.96 -12.17
N LYS A 210 3.06 6.42 -13.26
CA LYS A 210 2.82 5.03 -13.67
C LYS A 210 3.34 4.04 -12.64
N LYS A 211 4.51 4.31 -12.06
CA LYS A 211 5.12 3.48 -11.03
C LYS A 211 4.31 3.47 -9.74
N ALA A 212 3.85 4.63 -9.29
CA ALA A 212 2.96 4.73 -8.13
C ALA A 212 1.66 3.93 -8.37
N PHE A 213 1.06 4.05 -9.56
CA PHE A 213 -0.11 3.26 -9.95
C PHE A 213 0.19 1.76 -9.98
N ALA A 214 1.32 1.35 -10.56
CA ALA A 214 1.74 -0.05 -10.64
C ALA A 214 1.92 -0.66 -9.25
N LEU A 215 2.63 0.03 -8.35
CA LEU A 215 2.83 -0.41 -6.97
C LEU A 215 1.50 -0.50 -6.21
N ALA A 216 0.56 0.44 -6.43
CA ALA A 216 -0.78 0.35 -5.86
C ALA A 216 -1.55 -0.89 -6.34
N CYS A 217 -1.47 -1.24 -7.63
CA CYS A 217 -2.06 -2.49 -8.14
C CYS A 217 -1.40 -3.72 -7.49
N ILE A 218 -0.07 -3.74 -7.46
CA ILE A 218 0.70 -4.88 -6.94
C ILE A 218 0.35 -5.10 -5.47
N GLU A 219 0.31 -4.05 -4.65
CA GLU A 219 -0.03 -4.10 -3.22
C GLU A 219 -1.30 -4.91 -2.95
N GLN A 220 -2.36 -4.63 -3.72
CA GLN A 220 -3.65 -5.30 -3.56
C GLN A 220 -3.66 -6.74 -4.11
N LEU A 221 -2.82 -7.03 -5.12
CA LEU A 221 -2.78 -8.35 -5.76
C LEU A 221 -1.84 -9.33 -5.06
N VAL A 222 -0.89 -8.86 -4.24
CA VAL A 222 0.08 -9.73 -3.54
C VAL A 222 -0.55 -10.98 -2.88
N PRO A 223 -1.71 -10.91 -2.20
CA PRO A 223 -2.30 -12.07 -1.54
C PRO A 223 -2.62 -13.24 -2.49
N ILE A 224 -2.86 -12.97 -3.77
CA ILE A 224 -3.25 -13.98 -4.76
C ILE A 224 -2.11 -14.37 -5.72
N LEU A 225 -0.94 -13.71 -5.66
CA LEU A 225 0.17 -14.01 -6.58
C LEU A 225 0.84 -15.35 -6.29
N ASP A 226 1.48 -15.89 -7.33
CA ASP A 226 2.40 -17.03 -7.21
C ASP A 226 3.72 -16.61 -6.57
N GLN A 227 4.34 -17.55 -5.85
CA GLN A 227 5.58 -17.29 -5.10
C GLN A 227 6.73 -16.87 -6.01
N ASP A 228 6.76 -17.42 -7.23
CA ASP A 228 7.84 -17.20 -8.21
C ASP A 228 7.95 -15.75 -8.66
N ILE A 229 6.89 -14.95 -8.49
CA ILE A 229 6.83 -13.54 -8.93
C ILE A 229 7.25 -12.58 -7.81
N LEU A 230 7.19 -13.01 -6.56
CA LEU A 230 7.52 -12.18 -5.41
C LEU A 230 8.95 -11.62 -5.44
N PRO A 231 10.00 -12.36 -5.88
CA PRO A 231 11.32 -11.78 -6.05
C PRO A 231 11.34 -10.61 -7.03
N THR A 232 10.67 -10.73 -8.17
CA THR A 232 10.57 -9.67 -9.18
C THR A 232 9.80 -8.45 -8.65
N VAL A 233 8.72 -8.67 -7.89
CA VAL A 233 7.99 -7.60 -7.20
C VAL A 233 8.89 -6.87 -6.20
N PHE A 234 9.66 -7.63 -5.41
CA PHE A 234 10.59 -7.06 -4.44
C PHE A 234 11.70 -6.25 -5.12
N GLU A 235 12.29 -6.77 -6.19
CA GLU A 235 13.28 -6.06 -7.02
C GLU A 235 12.73 -4.74 -7.57
N THR A 236 11.44 -4.72 -7.93
CA THR A 236 10.76 -3.50 -8.42
C THR A 236 10.62 -2.44 -7.32
N CYS A 237 10.39 -2.87 -6.08
CA CYS A 237 10.29 -1.97 -4.92
C CYS A 237 11.66 -1.46 -4.46
N PHE A 238 12.70 -2.29 -4.57
CA PHE A 238 14.01 -2.09 -3.95
C PHE A 238 14.63 -0.70 -4.18
N PRO A 239 14.65 -0.12 -5.41
CA PRO A 239 15.23 1.20 -5.64
C PRO A 239 14.53 2.33 -4.89
N HIS A 240 13.28 2.11 -4.47
CA HIS A 240 12.42 3.13 -3.86
C HIS A 240 12.33 3.01 -2.35
N LEU A 241 12.76 1.90 -1.75
CA LEU A 241 12.68 1.70 -0.30
C LEU A 241 13.57 2.65 0.50
N ASN A 242 14.54 3.30 -0.15
CA ASN A 242 15.50 4.20 0.51
C ASN A 242 15.54 5.60 -0.12
N ASP A 243 14.68 5.87 -1.11
CA ASP A 243 14.64 7.14 -1.84
C ASP A 243 13.32 7.89 -1.59
N PRO A 244 13.28 8.83 -0.62
CA PRO A 244 12.09 9.61 -0.33
C PRO A 244 11.84 10.75 -1.33
N SER A 245 12.64 10.91 -2.40
CA SER A 245 12.52 12.01 -3.36
C SER A 245 11.15 12.05 -4.05
N HIS A 246 10.54 10.88 -4.24
CA HIS A 246 9.18 10.73 -4.76
C HIS A 246 8.31 10.05 -3.71
N ARG A 247 7.69 10.89 -2.86
CA ARG A 247 7.00 10.44 -1.64
C ARG A 247 5.96 9.34 -1.91
N GLU A 248 5.14 9.50 -2.94
CA GLU A 248 4.10 8.53 -3.29
C GLU A 248 4.71 7.17 -3.64
N THR A 249 5.67 7.13 -4.57
CA THR A 249 6.37 5.90 -4.97
C THR A 249 7.13 5.25 -3.79
N TYR A 250 7.78 6.06 -2.97
CA TYR A 250 8.48 5.63 -1.76
C TYR A 250 7.53 4.93 -0.78
N GLU A 251 6.39 5.56 -0.47
CA GLU A 251 5.39 4.99 0.43
C GLU A 251 4.74 3.74 -0.16
N SER A 252 4.37 3.75 -1.46
CA SER A 252 3.81 2.58 -2.14
C SER A 252 4.77 1.39 -2.16
N ALA A 253 6.07 1.62 -2.34
CA ALA A 253 7.06 0.54 -2.31
C ALA A 253 7.13 -0.12 -0.92
N HIS A 254 7.07 0.67 0.16
CA HIS A 254 6.95 0.13 1.51
C HIS A 254 5.64 -0.64 1.69
N SER A 255 4.50 -0.10 1.25
CA SER A 255 3.20 -0.76 1.35
C SER A 255 3.17 -2.12 0.64
N VAL A 256 3.75 -2.23 -0.57
CA VAL A 256 3.87 -3.51 -1.29
C VAL A 256 4.66 -4.54 -0.48
N VAL A 257 5.83 -4.16 0.03
CA VAL A 257 6.66 -5.09 0.84
C VAL A 257 5.92 -5.52 2.10
N LEU A 258 5.18 -4.62 2.75
CA LEU A 258 4.34 -4.97 3.90
C LEU A 258 3.19 -5.90 3.53
N ALA A 259 2.55 -5.69 2.37
CA ALA A 259 1.54 -6.60 1.84
C ALA A 259 2.11 -8.00 1.59
N MET A 260 3.37 -8.11 1.13
CA MET A 260 4.08 -9.39 1.00
C MET A 260 4.27 -10.08 2.36
N PHE A 261 4.71 -9.35 3.38
CA PHE A 261 4.82 -9.90 4.73
C PHE A 261 3.45 -10.27 5.33
N ALA A 262 2.41 -9.48 5.09
CA ALA A 262 1.06 -9.77 5.56
C ALA A 262 0.48 -11.03 4.88
N ALA A 263 0.60 -11.14 3.55
CA ALA A 263 0.17 -12.32 2.80
C ALA A 263 0.92 -13.58 3.25
N HIS A 264 2.23 -13.47 3.50
CA HIS A 264 3.03 -14.56 4.05
C HIS A 264 2.52 -15.03 5.42
N ALA A 265 2.27 -14.08 6.33
CA ALA A 265 1.75 -14.37 7.66
C ALA A 265 0.38 -15.07 7.60
N GLN A 266 -0.52 -14.56 6.75
CA GLN A 266 -1.87 -15.12 6.58
C GLN A 266 -1.83 -16.55 6.05
N ARG A 267 -1.05 -16.83 4.99
CA ARG A 267 -0.94 -18.18 4.41
C ARG A 267 -0.41 -19.20 5.41
N ARG A 268 0.55 -18.82 6.25
CA ARG A 268 1.11 -19.71 7.29
C ARG A 268 0.13 -20.02 8.43
N ASN A 269 -0.86 -19.17 8.66
CA ASN A 269 -1.86 -19.37 9.72
C ASN A 269 -3.02 -20.29 9.32
N ILE A 270 -3.12 -20.72 8.06
CA ILE A 270 -4.17 -21.63 7.59
C ILE A 270 -3.82 -23.08 8.00
N PRO A 271 -4.56 -23.72 8.92
CA PRO A 271 -4.36 -25.12 9.27
C PRO A 271 -4.84 -26.01 8.13
N ASN A 272 -3.97 -26.92 7.63
CA ASN A 272 -4.26 -27.91 6.59
C ASN A 272 -4.33 -27.40 5.12
N GLY A 273 -3.75 -26.25 4.80
CA GLY A 273 -3.60 -25.85 3.41
C GLY A 273 -2.58 -26.75 2.68
N ASP A 274 -3.01 -27.40 1.59
CA ASP A 274 -2.18 -28.22 0.66
C ASP A 274 -1.08 -27.40 -0.07
N GLY A 275 -0.84 -26.17 0.40
CA GLY A 275 0.11 -25.19 -0.11
C GLY A 275 0.83 -24.44 1.03
N ALA A 276 1.01 -25.07 2.20
CA ALA A 276 1.92 -24.61 3.26
C ALA A 276 3.40 -24.75 2.83
N GLU A 277 3.71 -24.48 1.56
CA GLU A 277 5.07 -24.27 1.14
C GLU A 277 5.56 -23.00 1.82
N ASP A 278 6.59 -23.16 2.64
CA ASP A 278 7.35 -22.04 3.17
C ASP A 278 7.68 -21.06 2.04
N TRP A 279 7.70 -19.76 2.33
CA TRP A 279 8.29 -18.76 1.44
C TRP A 279 9.74 -18.50 1.87
N PRO A 280 10.75 -19.29 1.44
CA PRO A 280 12.15 -19.03 1.73
C PRO A 280 12.56 -17.60 1.42
N PHE A 281 11.98 -17.03 0.36
CA PHE A 281 12.26 -15.66 -0.06
C PHE A 281 11.91 -14.62 1.03
N MET A 282 10.72 -14.71 1.65
CA MET A 282 10.34 -13.73 2.68
C MET A 282 11.18 -13.86 3.95
N THR A 283 11.46 -15.10 4.37
CA THR A 283 12.36 -15.37 5.50
C THR A 283 13.75 -14.79 5.25
N ARG A 284 14.30 -14.96 4.03
CA ARG A 284 15.61 -14.40 3.63
C ARG A 284 15.60 -12.87 3.47
N SER A 285 14.47 -12.29 3.10
CA SER A 285 14.32 -10.84 2.91
C SER A 285 14.11 -10.09 4.23
N THR A 286 13.69 -10.80 5.29
CA THR A 286 13.40 -10.19 6.61
C THR A 286 14.58 -9.40 7.18
N PRO A 287 15.83 -9.94 7.25
CA PRO A 287 16.97 -9.18 7.76
C PRO A 287 17.27 -7.90 6.97
N PHE A 288 17.10 -7.95 5.65
CA PHE A 288 17.32 -6.79 4.79
C PHE A 288 16.27 -5.72 5.07
N TYR A 289 14.99 -6.09 5.10
CA TYR A 289 13.92 -5.12 5.29
C TYR A 289 13.92 -4.53 6.71
N ALA A 290 14.27 -5.31 7.74
CA ALA A 290 14.48 -4.80 9.10
C ALA A 290 15.52 -3.66 9.13
N LYS A 291 16.69 -3.87 8.50
CA LYS A 291 17.72 -2.84 8.37
C LYS A 291 17.24 -1.63 7.58
N CYS A 292 16.52 -1.87 6.48
CA CYS A 292 15.92 -0.80 5.69
C CYS A 292 14.96 0.06 6.52
N LEU A 293 14.10 -0.53 7.35
CA LEU A 293 13.21 0.23 8.25
C LEU A 293 13.97 1.04 9.30
N ILE A 294 15.06 0.48 9.84
CA ILE A 294 15.95 1.19 10.77
C ILE A 294 16.59 2.40 10.08
N GLU A 295 17.13 2.25 8.87
CA GLU A 295 17.66 3.37 8.08
C GLU A 295 16.57 4.42 7.79
N ASN A 296 15.34 3.96 7.52
CA ASN A 296 14.18 4.81 7.27
C ASN A 296 13.54 5.43 8.52
N SER A 297 14.09 5.20 9.71
CA SER A 297 13.71 5.90 10.93
C SER A 297 14.32 7.30 11.06
N ALA A 298 15.23 7.69 10.16
CA ALA A 298 15.83 9.02 10.13
C ALA A 298 14.79 10.15 9.84
N PRO A 299 15.11 11.42 10.16
CA PRO A 299 14.26 12.55 9.81
C PRO A 299 13.98 12.66 8.30
N GLY A 300 12.75 13.06 7.93
CA GLY A 300 12.34 13.23 6.53
C GLY A 300 11.99 11.94 5.77
N ARG A 301 12.11 10.77 6.40
CA ARG A 301 11.78 9.46 5.82
C ARG A 301 10.39 8.98 6.27
N LEU A 302 10.20 7.70 6.64
CA LEU A 302 8.93 7.22 7.20
C LEU A 302 8.51 8.11 8.36
N THR A 303 7.22 8.26 8.60
CA THR A 303 6.70 8.89 9.82
C THR A 303 6.78 7.90 10.99
N THR A 304 6.67 8.38 12.24
CA THR A 304 6.65 7.47 13.41
C THR A 304 5.52 6.45 13.35
N PRO A 305 4.26 6.81 13.01
CA PRO A 305 3.20 5.83 12.85
C PRO A 305 3.49 4.79 11.74
N GLN A 306 4.00 5.24 10.59
CA GLN A 306 4.37 4.34 9.48
C GLN A 306 5.48 3.37 9.90
N LEU A 307 6.52 3.84 10.59
CA LEU A 307 7.61 3.00 11.09
C LEU A 307 7.10 1.95 12.08
N ARG A 308 6.25 2.36 13.04
CA ARG A 308 5.65 1.46 14.04
C ARG A 308 4.87 0.34 13.36
N LEU A 309 3.97 0.71 12.44
CA LEU A 309 3.16 -0.24 11.67
C LEU A 309 4.04 -1.17 10.83
N ALA A 310 5.01 -0.62 10.09
CA ALA A 310 5.86 -1.40 9.22
C ALA A 310 6.69 -2.43 9.98
N TYR A 311 7.30 -2.02 11.10
CA TYR A 311 8.14 -2.92 11.90
C TYR A 311 7.30 -3.96 12.65
N SER A 312 6.12 -3.60 13.17
CA SER A 312 5.21 -4.56 13.79
C SER A 312 4.71 -5.60 12.78
N SER A 313 4.37 -5.20 11.56
CA SER A 313 3.94 -6.11 10.49
C SER A 313 5.07 -7.05 10.06
N LEU A 314 6.31 -6.54 9.95
CA LEU A 314 7.49 -7.36 9.68
C LEU A 314 7.68 -8.44 10.75
N VAL A 315 7.66 -8.05 12.03
CA VAL A 315 7.83 -8.99 13.15
C VAL A 315 6.66 -9.96 13.24
N SER A 316 5.43 -9.51 13.02
CA SER A 316 4.25 -10.40 12.93
C SER A 316 4.43 -11.49 11.88
N SER A 317 4.94 -11.13 10.70
CA SER A 317 5.24 -12.13 9.67
C SER A 317 6.41 -13.04 10.05
N ALA A 318 7.46 -12.50 10.66
CA ALA A 318 8.61 -13.29 11.12
C ALA A 318 8.21 -14.31 12.20
N SER A 319 7.30 -13.94 13.09
CA SER A 319 6.76 -14.81 14.13
C SER A 319 5.69 -15.79 13.63
N SER A 320 5.16 -15.57 12.43
CA SER A 320 4.14 -16.45 11.83
C SER A 320 4.78 -17.71 11.24
N GLY A 321 4.21 -18.89 11.56
CA GLY A 321 4.67 -20.17 11.00
C GLY A 321 4.94 -21.30 12.01
N GLY A 322 4.86 -21.03 13.32
CA GLY A 322 5.19 -22.02 14.34
C GLY A 322 4.13 -23.09 14.63
N ARG A 323 3.07 -23.21 13.83
CA ARG A 323 1.95 -24.12 14.13
C ARG A 323 2.07 -25.51 13.48
N HIS A 324 2.96 -25.66 12.50
CA HIS A 324 2.99 -26.87 11.66
C HIS A 324 4.14 -27.82 11.99
N SER A 325 5.23 -27.33 12.58
CA SER A 325 6.33 -28.16 13.08
C SER A 325 7.19 -27.42 14.10
N ASP A 326 7.81 -28.16 15.02
CA ASP A 326 8.75 -27.62 16.00
C ASP A 326 9.91 -26.86 15.33
N ARG A 327 10.36 -27.33 14.16
CA ARG A 327 11.42 -26.68 13.38
C ARG A 327 10.96 -25.33 12.83
N ALA A 328 9.76 -25.25 12.26
CA ALA A 328 9.22 -24.00 11.75
C ALA A 328 8.96 -22.99 12.89
N GLN A 329 8.56 -23.48 14.07
CA GLN A 329 8.43 -22.65 15.27
C GLN A 329 9.79 -22.09 15.71
N GLN A 330 10.83 -22.93 15.74
CA GLN A 330 12.17 -22.50 16.07
C GLN A 330 12.71 -21.48 15.06
N ASP A 331 12.52 -21.70 13.76
CA ASP A 331 12.95 -20.77 12.72
C ASP A 331 12.23 -19.41 12.84
N ALA A 332 10.91 -19.40 13.05
CA ALA A 332 10.13 -18.18 13.28
C ALA A 332 10.60 -17.42 14.53
N GLN A 333 10.93 -18.15 15.61
CA GLN A 333 11.48 -17.56 16.82
C GLN A 333 12.86 -16.94 16.60
N ILE A 334 13.74 -17.61 15.85
CA ILE A 334 15.07 -17.09 15.51
C ILE A 334 14.95 -15.79 14.72
N VAL A 335 14.09 -15.76 13.70
CA VAL A 335 13.95 -14.60 12.81
C VAL A 335 13.29 -13.42 13.52
N SER A 336 12.23 -13.67 14.31
CA SER A 336 11.58 -12.61 15.11
C SER A 336 12.54 -12.03 16.15
N ARG A 337 13.28 -12.89 16.88
CA ARG A 337 14.31 -12.45 17.84
C ARG A 337 15.41 -11.63 17.17
N TYR A 338 15.88 -12.06 16.00
CA TYR A 338 16.86 -11.30 15.22
C TYR A 338 16.37 -9.88 14.89
N CYS A 339 15.08 -9.72 14.55
CA CYS A 339 14.50 -8.39 14.29
C CYS A 339 14.48 -7.51 15.55
N ILE A 340 14.25 -8.08 16.72
CA ILE A 340 14.30 -7.36 18.01
C ILE A 340 15.74 -6.97 18.36
N ASP A 341 16.69 -7.90 18.21
CA ASP A 341 18.10 -7.64 18.47
C ASP A 341 18.64 -6.50 17.57
N LEU A 342 18.26 -6.48 16.29
CA LEU A 342 18.58 -5.37 15.39
C LEU A 342 18.02 -4.02 15.85
N LEU A 343 16.78 -3.96 16.33
CA LEU A 343 16.21 -2.73 16.89
C LEU A 343 16.97 -2.27 18.13
N LYS A 344 17.26 -3.20 19.04
CA LYS A 344 18.00 -2.93 20.27
C LYS A 344 19.38 -2.35 19.98
N ASP A 345 20.11 -2.96 19.05
CA ASP A 345 21.42 -2.49 18.62
C ASP A 345 21.32 -1.10 18.00
N ALA A 346 20.35 -0.87 17.12
CA ALA A 346 20.13 0.44 16.50
C ALA A 346 19.75 1.54 17.51
N ILE A 347 18.94 1.22 18.52
CA ILE A 347 18.64 2.13 19.64
C ILE A 347 19.92 2.47 20.40
N THR A 348 20.74 1.47 20.74
CA THR A 348 21.98 1.65 21.48
C THR A 348 22.98 2.53 20.71
N ILE A 349 23.14 2.28 19.41
CA ILE A 349 23.98 3.09 18.52
C ILE A 349 23.46 4.53 18.40
N SER A 350 22.14 4.70 18.29
CA SER A 350 21.54 6.03 18.20
C SER A 350 21.68 6.84 19.50
N LYS A 351 21.70 6.16 20.66
CA LYS A 351 21.94 6.81 21.97
C LYS A 351 23.38 7.28 22.16
N SER A 352 24.36 6.57 21.62
CA SER A 352 25.78 6.90 21.84
C SER A 352 26.25 8.10 21.02
N GLN A 353 25.43 8.56 20.07
CA GLN A 353 25.72 9.72 19.24
C GLN A 353 24.92 10.93 19.75
N ASP A 354 25.57 11.88 20.42
CA ASP A 354 24.96 13.04 21.14
C ASP A 354 24.21 14.07 20.26
N ALA A 355 23.93 13.78 18.99
CA ALA A 355 23.15 14.69 18.14
C ALA A 355 21.65 14.61 18.50
N SER A 356 20.99 15.77 18.61
CA SER A 356 19.54 15.87 18.86
C SER A 356 18.69 15.03 17.91
N ASN A 357 19.10 14.95 16.64
CA ASN A 357 18.44 14.12 15.62
C ASN A 357 18.49 12.62 15.96
N ASN A 358 19.58 12.15 16.56
CA ASN A 358 19.75 10.75 16.92
C ASN A 358 18.93 10.39 18.16
N GLN A 359 18.75 11.32 19.09
CA GLN A 359 17.82 11.12 20.21
C GLN A 359 16.37 10.97 19.72
N ALA A 360 15.95 11.80 18.75
CA ALA A 360 14.63 11.68 18.14
C ALA A 360 14.46 10.36 17.38
N GLN A 361 15.47 9.95 16.61
CA GLN A 361 15.48 8.64 15.92
C GLN A 361 15.42 7.47 16.92
N ALA A 362 16.23 7.50 17.97
CA ALA A 362 16.22 6.49 19.03
C ALA A 362 14.85 6.38 19.69
N HIS A 363 14.18 7.50 19.94
CA HIS A 363 12.82 7.51 20.51
C HIS A 363 11.81 6.83 19.57
N ARG A 364 11.87 7.14 18.28
CA ARG A 364 11.01 6.51 17.26
C ARG A 364 11.24 4.99 17.16
N LEU A 365 12.49 4.55 17.24
CA LEU A 365 12.84 3.13 17.25
C LEU A 365 12.33 2.41 18.50
N ARG A 366 12.34 3.05 19.68
CA ARG A 366 11.74 2.48 20.90
C ARG A 366 10.23 2.29 20.75
N LEU A 367 9.51 3.27 20.20
CA LEU A 367 8.08 3.13 19.92
C LEU A 367 7.80 2.01 18.92
N ALA A 368 8.67 1.81 17.93
CA ALA A 368 8.58 0.67 17.02
C ALA A 368 8.80 -0.67 17.75
N MET A 369 9.81 -0.77 18.62
CA MET A 369 10.05 -1.96 19.46
C MET A 369 8.85 -2.30 20.33
N ILE A 370 8.22 -1.31 20.96
CA ILE A 370 7.00 -1.51 21.75
C ILE A 370 5.87 -2.07 20.86
N SER A 371 5.70 -1.53 19.65
CA SER A 371 4.64 -1.96 18.74
C SER A 371 4.81 -3.40 18.22
N THR A 372 5.96 -4.03 18.43
CA THR A 372 6.17 -5.44 18.07
C THR A 372 5.69 -6.43 19.13
N LEU A 373 5.40 -5.98 20.37
CA LEU A 373 5.12 -6.88 21.49
C LEU A 373 3.94 -7.82 21.25
N ALA A 374 2.87 -7.31 20.64
CA ALA A 374 1.68 -8.11 20.30
C ALA A 374 1.95 -9.22 19.27
N SER A 375 3.09 -9.18 18.58
CA SER A 375 3.46 -10.12 17.52
C SER A 375 4.49 -11.16 17.96
N LEU A 376 4.95 -11.15 19.22
CA LEU A 376 6.01 -12.03 19.70
C LEU A 376 5.46 -13.31 20.32
N SER A 377 6.18 -14.42 20.13
CA SER A 377 5.96 -15.62 20.92
C SER A 377 6.33 -15.38 22.38
N ARG A 378 5.76 -16.16 23.29
CA ARG A 378 6.00 -16.06 24.74
C ARG A 378 7.49 -15.95 25.12
N GLU A 379 8.35 -16.78 24.53
CA GLU A 379 9.78 -16.78 24.85
C GLU A 379 10.49 -15.49 24.39
N THR A 380 10.18 -15.00 23.19
CA THR A 380 10.77 -13.76 22.66
C THR A 380 10.18 -12.53 23.35
N LEU A 381 8.92 -12.62 23.79
CA LEU A 381 8.21 -11.57 24.50
C LEU A 381 8.85 -11.28 25.86
N GLU A 382 9.14 -12.31 26.67
CA GLU A 382 9.85 -12.16 27.95
C GLU A 382 11.17 -11.40 27.79
N HIS A 383 11.97 -11.79 26.79
CA HIS A 383 13.22 -11.13 26.49
C HIS A 383 13.03 -9.66 26.10
N SER A 384 12.07 -9.38 25.23
CA SER A 384 11.80 -8.05 24.71
C SER A 384 11.29 -7.09 25.80
N LEU A 385 10.42 -7.58 26.69
CA LEU A 385 9.94 -6.83 27.84
C LEU A 385 11.09 -6.44 28.79
N GLN A 386 12.05 -7.33 29.01
CA GLN A 386 13.23 -7.01 29.83
C GLN A 386 14.10 -5.93 29.18
N VAL A 387 14.31 -6.00 27.87
CA VAL A 387 15.05 -4.97 27.12
C VAL A 387 14.34 -3.61 27.22
N ILE A 388 13.01 -3.58 27.05
CA ILE A 388 12.21 -2.36 27.18
C ILE A 388 12.30 -1.79 28.61
N ARG A 389 12.23 -2.66 29.63
CA ARG A 389 12.34 -2.26 31.04
C ARG A 389 13.67 -1.57 31.33
N GLU A 390 14.77 -2.19 30.94
CA GLU A 390 16.12 -1.63 31.13
C GLU A 390 16.25 -0.27 30.45
N ASP A 391 15.69 -0.16 29.23
CA ASP A 391 15.70 1.07 28.46
C ASP A 391 14.94 2.20 29.16
N ILE A 392 13.72 1.94 29.64
CA ILE A 392 12.86 2.92 30.33
C ILE A 392 13.44 3.35 31.67
N ILE A 393 14.00 2.40 32.44
CA ILE A 393 14.62 2.71 33.75
C ILE A 393 15.85 3.61 33.56
N SER A 394 16.58 3.47 32.45
CA SER A 394 17.73 4.33 32.14
C SER A 394 17.35 5.78 31.79
N MET A 395 16.08 6.07 31.50
CA MET A 395 15.61 7.40 31.14
C MET A 395 15.19 8.21 32.36
N ASP A 396 15.40 9.53 32.29
CA ASP A 396 14.96 10.44 33.34
C ASP A 396 13.45 10.32 33.59
N SER A 397 13.10 10.18 34.87
CA SER A 397 11.74 10.10 35.40
C SER A 397 10.84 11.26 34.94
N SER A 398 11.39 12.46 34.77
CA SER A 398 10.65 13.65 34.32
C SER A 398 10.55 13.81 32.80
N SER A 399 11.14 12.90 32.02
CA SER A 399 11.16 13.06 30.56
C SER A 399 9.78 12.76 29.93
N THR A 400 9.31 13.67 29.06
CA THR A 400 8.09 13.47 28.28
C THR A 400 8.15 12.22 27.40
N GLN A 401 9.34 11.92 26.87
CA GLN A 401 9.61 10.71 26.10
C GLN A 401 9.33 9.43 26.91
N ARG A 402 9.72 9.39 28.18
CA ARG A 402 9.44 8.24 29.05
C ARG A 402 7.94 8.03 29.26
N ASN A 403 7.19 9.13 29.48
CA ASN A 403 5.73 9.04 29.65
C ASN A 403 5.05 8.52 28.39
N GLU A 404 5.45 9.00 27.20
CA GLU A 404 4.94 8.52 25.92
C GLU A 404 5.23 7.01 25.71
N LEU A 405 6.42 6.53 26.09
CA LEU A 405 6.74 5.11 26.01
C LEU A 405 5.89 4.27 26.97
N ILE A 406 5.66 4.74 28.19
CA ILE A 406 4.80 4.06 29.18
C ILE A 406 3.36 3.97 28.66
N GLU A 407 2.82 5.06 28.11
CA GLU A 407 1.49 5.09 27.51
C GLU A 407 1.39 4.15 26.30
N ALA A 408 2.40 4.17 25.41
CA ALA A 408 2.44 3.28 24.27
C ALA A 408 2.51 1.79 24.68
N ILE A 409 3.28 1.46 25.72
CA ILE A 409 3.34 0.10 26.28
C ILE A 409 1.97 -0.28 26.84
N PHE A 410 1.36 0.58 27.65
CA PHE A 410 0.06 0.30 28.24
C PHE A 410 -0.99 0.01 27.17
N SER A 411 -1.09 0.85 26.14
CA SER A 411 -2.02 0.65 25.03
C SER A 411 -1.73 -0.66 24.29
N GLU A 412 -0.47 -0.97 23.98
CA GLU A 412 -0.11 -2.21 23.29
C GLU A 412 -0.48 -3.47 24.10
N ILE A 413 -0.18 -3.47 25.39
CA ILE A 413 -0.48 -4.57 26.32
C ILE A 413 -1.98 -4.78 26.46
N MET A 414 -2.74 -3.69 26.60
CA MET A 414 -4.16 -3.77 26.91
C MET A 414 -5.02 -4.10 25.68
N GLU A 415 -4.64 -3.55 24.52
CA GLU A 415 -5.47 -3.60 23.32
C GLU A 415 -5.06 -4.71 22.33
N ARG A 416 -3.78 -5.11 22.31
CA ARG A 416 -3.23 -5.89 21.16
C ARG A 416 -2.59 -7.21 21.52
N VAL A 417 -2.13 -7.40 22.76
CA VAL A 417 -1.56 -8.68 23.21
C VAL A 417 -2.66 -9.74 23.35
N GLY A 418 -2.40 -10.94 22.83
CA GLY A 418 -3.30 -12.09 22.92
C GLY A 418 -3.53 -12.58 24.35
N ASP A 419 -4.64 -13.29 24.57
CA ASP A 419 -5.04 -13.76 25.90
C ASP A 419 -4.01 -14.72 26.53
N GLU A 420 -3.32 -15.52 25.72
CA GLU A 420 -2.29 -16.46 26.18
C GLU A 420 -1.09 -15.74 26.79
N GLU A 421 -0.64 -14.66 26.16
CA GLU A 421 0.49 -13.84 26.63
C GLU A 421 0.06 -12.81 27.69
N LYS A 422 -1.21 -12.44 27.76
CA LYS A 422 -1.71 -11.35 28.62
C LYS A 422 -1.35 -11.53 30.09
N GLN A 423 -1.42 -12.76 30.62
CA GLN A 423 -1.05 -13.02 32.02
C GLN A 423 0.41 -12.68 32.30
N LEU A 424 1.30 -13.03 31.36
CA LEU A 424 2.73 -12.78 31.48
C LEU A 424 3.03 -11.29 31.47
N VAL A 425 2.44 -10.60 30.50
CA VAL A 425 2.65 -9.18 30.27
C VAL A 425 2.07 -8.33 31.40
N MET A 426 0.90 -8.69 31.93
CA MET A 426 0.30 -8.01 33.08
C MET A 426 1.11 -8.21 34.37
N ARG A 427 1.69 -9.40 34.57
CA ARG A 427 2.62 -9.62 35.70
C ARG A 427 3.83 -8.71 35.59
N TRP A 428 4.45 -8.68 34.41
CA TRP A 428 5.59 -7.80 34.15
C TRP A 428 5.22 -6.32 34.33
N TRP A 429 4.04 -5.89 33.88
CA TRP A 429 3.57 -4.53 34.04
C TRP A 429 3.45 -4.13 35.51
N ASN A 430 2.87 -5.00 36.34
CA ASN A 430 2.77 -4.77 37.78
C ASN A 430 4.15 -4.62 38.44
N GLU A 431 5.13 -5.45 38.04
CA GLU A 431 6.51 -5.35 38.53
C GLU A 431 7.23 -4.06 38.06
N LEU A 432 6.85 -3.51 36.91
CA LEU A 432 7.38 -2.24 36.40
C LEU A 432 6.70 -1.02 37.03
N ALA A 433 5.38 -1.10 37.26
CA ALA A 433 4.56 -0.03 37.83
C ALA A 433 4.91 0.24 39.30
N VAL A 434 5.18 -0.80 40.09
CA VAL A 434 5.48 -0.66 41.53
C VAL A 434 6.70 0.25 41.81
N PRO A 435 7.85 0.10 41.13
CA PRO A 435 8.99 1.01 41.30
C PRO A 435 8.81 2.39 40.66
N SER A 436 8.01 2.52 39.60
CA SER A 436 7.81 3.79 38.89
C SER A 436 6.80 4.70 39.57
N LEU A 437 5.80 4.14 40.26
CA LEU A 437 4.83 4.88 41.07
C LEU A 437 5.42 5.37 42.41
N THR A 438 6.31 4.59 43.04
CA THR A 438 6.96 4.99 44.30
C THR A 438 7.97 6.13 44.11
N ALA A 439 8.64 6.22 42.96
CA ALA A 439 9.54 7.33 42.63
C ALA A 439 8.80 8.68 42.44
N ASN A 440 7.51 8.65 42.08
CA ASN A 440 6.70 9.84 41.89
C ASN A 440 6.02 10.33 43.18
N SER A 441 5.79 9.47 44.17
CA SER A 441 5.15 9.90 45.44
C SER A 441 6.07 10.75 46.33
N ASP A 442 7.39 10.69 46.13
CA ASP A 442 8.37 11.48 46.89
C ASP A 442 8.61 12.89 46.32
N ARG A 443 7.95 13.27 45.20
CA ARG A 443 8.13 14.57 44.55
C ARG A 443 6.82 15.32 44.30
N GLY A 444 6.24 15.89 45.37
CA GLY A 444 5.46 17.14 45.32
C GLY A 444 4.06 17.13 44.65
N ALA A 445 3.09 17.72 45.33
CA ALA A 445 1.64 17.77 45.05
C ALA A 445 1.18 18.54 43.78
N GLY A 446 1.89 18.43 42.64
CA GLY A 446 1.57 19.17 41.40
C GLY A 446 1.40 18.34 40.13
N SER A 447 1.78 17.05 40.15
CA SER A 447 1.76 16.15 38.97
C SER A 447 0.78 14.97 39.11
N GLU A 448 -0.18 15.07 40.03
CA GLU A 448 -1.12 13.97 40.34
C GLU A 448 -2.10 13.65 39.20
N THR A 449 -2.37 14.57 38.27
CA THR A 449 -3.45 14.38 37.29
C THR A 449 -3.18 13.31 36.23
N ALA A 450 -1.96 13.15 35.72
CA ALA A 450 -1.66 12.14 34.69
C ALA A 450 -1.44 10.74 35.29
N ALA A 451 -0.76 10.64 36.44
CA ALA A 451 -0.53 9.37 37.12
C ALA A 451 -1.80 8.83 37.79
N SER A 452 -2.66 9.73 38.32
CA SER A 452 -3.99 9.36 38.82
C SER A 452 -4.90 8.87 37.69
N ASP A 453 -4.81 9.43 36.48
CA ASP A 453 -5.67 9.00 35.36
C ASP A 453 -5.29 7.58 34.91
N ILE A 454 -4.00 7.25 34.85
CA ILE A 454 -3.51 5.90 34.53
C ILE A 454 -3.86 4.91 35.66
N ALA A 455 -3.66 5.30 36.93
CA ALA A 455 -4.00 4.45 38.08
C ALA A 455 -5.51 4.25 38.28
N SER A 456 -6.35 5.19 37.80
CA SER A 456 -7.82 5.07 37.84
C SER A 456 -8.41 4.26 36.68
N ARG A 457 -7.61 4.01 35.63
CA ARG A 457 -7.97 3.17 34.47
C ARG A 457 -7.53 1.71 34.62
N LEU A 458 -6.70 1.41 35.63
CA LEU A 458 -6.44 0.07 36.16
C LEU A 458 -7.55 -0.30 37.15
#